data_AF-A0A3M7P6C1-F1
#
_entry.id   AF-A0A3M7P6C1-F1
#
_cell.length_a   1.000
_cell.length_b   1.000
_cell.length_c   1.000
_cell.angle_alpha   90.00
_cell.angle_beta   90.00
_cell.angle_gamma   90.00
#
_symmetry.space_group_name_H-M   'P 1'
#
loop_
_entity.id
_entity.type
_entity.pdbx_description
1 polymer ?
#
loop_
_entity_poly.entity_id
_entity_poly.type
_entity_poly.pdbx_seq_one_letter_code
_entity_poly.pdbx_strand_id
1 'polypeptide(L)'
;MKKSYFSNCPLSLGNEIKAPLVAGVETGFFDLFDPPKNFVCVDLDTNGIFWTAETIPVSLSILPKKIFFFLKDKLTQIFSELNEFIQLNNLDKNLKNNEPNFKKKMADFELLIREVFLKAMVYVLRDLKNYIQIDKFPKDLEAIDHDLNKYFNVEKFLENVEQSEKSFYQELIKTECFFDCILNLTLPSKQQSDLAQSFIFFLYLHAEMSLNGFKDNGIKLKPFNINRDCPTKVFFSP
;
A
#
# COMPACT_ATOMS: atom_id res chain seq x y z
N MET A 1 16.69 -3.01 -9.66
CA MET A 1 17.39 -3.22 -8.36
C MET A 1 16.42 -3.98 -7.46
N LYS A 2 16.84 -5.01 -6.71
CA LYS A 2 15.88 -5.77 -5.87
C LYS A 2 15.42 -4.84 -4.74
N LYS A 3 14.14 -4.46 -4.70
CA LYS A 3 13.55 -3.73 -3.56
C LYS A 3 13.73 -4.60 -2.34
N SER A 4 14.49 -4.14 -1.35
CA SER A 4 14.74 -4.91 -0.14
C SER A 4 13.82 -4.38 0.97
N TYR A 5 13.06 -5.29 1.59
CA TYR A 5 12.28 -5.04 2.79
C TYR A 5 12.93 -5.85 3.92
N PHE A 6 13.31 -5.17 4.99
CA PHE A 6 13.80 -5.83 6.20
C PHE A 6 12.88 -5.45 7.36
N SER A 7 12.05 -6.38 7.82
CA SER A 7 11.20 -6.13 9.00
C SER A 7 12.04 -5.77 10.22
N ASN A 8 13.15 -6.49 10.43
CA ASN A 8 14.19 -6.16 11.41
C ASN A 8 15.55 -6.18 10.70
N CYS A 9 16.17 -5.02 10.51
CA CYS A 9 17.47 -4.89 9.86
C CYS A 9 18.58 -5.31 10.85
N PRO A 10 19.40 -6.31 10.51
CA PRO A 10 20.52 -6.70 11.36
C PRO A 10 21.58 -5.59 11.39
N LEU A 11 22.16 -5.34 12.57
CA LEU A 11 23.17 -4.30 12.79
C LEU A 11 24.37 -4.39 11.83
N SER A 12 24.75 -5.60 11.41
CA SER A 12 25.83 -5.84 10.47
C SER A 12 25.59 -5.21 9.08
N LEU A 13 24.33 -4.95 8.72
CA LEU A 13 23.95 -4.30 7.47
C LEU A 13 23.82 -2.78 7.59
N GLY A 14 24.08 -2.18 8.77
CA GLY A 14 23.83 -0.75 9.02
C GLY A 14 24.54 0.17 8.01
N ASN A 15 25.80 -0.12 7.68
CA ASN A 15 26.58 0.62 6.68
C ASN A 15 26.21 0.31 5.22
N GLU A 16 25.41 -0.73 4.99
CA GLU A 16 25.02 -1.23 3.67
C GLU A 16 23.59 -0.85 3.28
N ILE A 17 22.84 -0.17 4.16
CA ILE A 17 21.51 0.36 3.86
C ILE A 17 21.63 1.43 2.76
N LYS A 18 21.40 1.03 1.51
CA LYS A 18 21.30 1.91 0.34
C LYS A 18 19.89 1.80 -0.25
N ALA A 19 19.34 2.94 -0.70
CA ALA A 19 18.00 3.14 -1.26
C ALA A 19 17.54 2.05 -2.26
N PRO A 20 16.23 1.85 -2.53
CA PRO A 20 15.05 2.16 -1.72
C PRO A 20 14.72 0.97 -0.81
N LEU A 21 14.87 1.18 0.50
CA LEU A 21 14.73 0.16 1.54
C LEU A 21 13.65 0.59 2.52
N VAL A 22 12.70 -0.29 2.84
CA VAL A 22 11.90 -0.16 4.07
C VAL A 22 12.53 -1.10 5.09
N ALA A 23 13.05 -0.54 6.18
CA ALA A 23 13.74 -1.27 7.22
C ALA A 23 13.21 -0.89 8.60
N GLY A 24 12.87 -1.88 9.42
CA GLY A 24 12.70 -1.69 10.86
C GLY A 24 14.05 -1.78 11.55
N VAL A 25 14.34 -0.84 12.44
CA VAL A 25 15.56 -0.81 13.25
C VAL A 25 15.18 -0.60 14.71
N GLU A 26 15.93 -1.20 15.63
CA GLU A 26 15.80 -0.88 17.05
C GLU A 26 16.40 0.50 17.33
N THR A 27 15.90 1.21 18.35
CA THR A 27 16.35 2.57 18.68
C THR A 27 17.87 2.66 18.91
N GLY A 28 18.47 1.63 19.50
CA GLY A 28 19.93 1.55 19.72
C GLY A 28 20.76 1.41 18.43
N PHE A 29 20.14 1.20 17.27
CA PHE A 29 20.82 1.29 15.97
C PHE A 29 21.46 2.67 15.76
N PHE A 30 20.77 3.74 16.17
CA PHE A 30 21.23 5.11 15.99
C PHE A 30 22.33 5.54 16.97
N ASP A 31 22.63 4.73 18.00
CA ASP A 31 23.81 4.94 18.84
C ASP A 31 25.12 4.56 18.12
N LEU A 32 25.01 3.71 17.08
CA LEU A 32 26.15 3.14 16.36
C LEU A 32 26.29 3.68 14.93
N PHE A 33 25.18 4.11 14.32
CA PHE A 33 25.15 4.55 12.93
C PHE A 33 24.33 5.83 12.77
N ASP A 34 24.89 6.80 12.05
CA ASP A 34 24.12 7.95 11.59
C ASP A 34 23.05 7.48 10.59
N PRO A 35 21.82 8.01 10.65
CA PRO A 35 20.81 7.69 9.67
C PRO A 35 21.28 8.16 8.29
N PRO A 36 21.18 7.33 7.24
CA PRO A 36 21.68 7.70 5.93
C PRO A 36 20.91 8.89 5.36
N LYS A 37 21.54 9.64 4.44
CA LYS A 37 20.91 10.81 3.79
C LYS A 37 19.72 10.39 2.94
N ASN A 38 18.69 11.24 2.87
CA ASN A 38 17.48 11.05 2.07
C ASN A 38 16.56 9.91 2.54
N PHE A 39 16.46 9.70 3.86
CA PHE A 39 15.53 8.77 4.48
C PHE A 39 14.37 9.50 5.17
N VAL A 40 13.26 8.77 5.29
CA VAL A 40 12.14 9.11 6.18
C VAL A 40 12.22 8.16 7.38
N CYS A 41 12.44 8.71 8.56
CA CYS A 41 12.49 7.98 9.81
C CYS A 41 11.14 8.12 10.51
N VAL A 42 10.54 7.00 10.89
CA VAL A 42 9.30 6.96 11.66
C VAL A 42 9.62 6.38 13.03
N ASP A 43 9.58 7.22 14.05
CA ASP A 43 9.73 6.83 15.45
C ASP A 43 8.38 6.34 15.97
N LEU A 44 8.28 5.04 16.23
CA LEU A 44 7.07 4.38 16.70
C LEU A 44 6.79 4.62 18.19
N ASP A 45 7.80 5.01 18.97
CA ASP A 45 7.65 5.30 20.39
C ASP A 45 7.04 6.70 20.60
N THR A 46 7.48 7.68 19.80
CA THR A 46 7.02 9.07 19.93
C THR A 46 5.98 9.48 18.88
N ASN A 47 5.67 8.61 17.91
CA ASN A 47 4.94 8.95 16.69
C ASN A 47 5.58 10.11 15.90
N GLY A 48 6.91 10.22 15.99
CA GLY A 48 7.68 11.26 15.30
C GLY A 48 7.96 10.85 13.85
N ILE A 49 7.87 11.81 12.93
CA ILE A 49 8.32 11.62 11.54
C ILE A 49 9.43 12.62 11.28
N PHE A 50 10.59 12.11 10.88
CA PHE A 50 11.79 12.90 10.64
C PHE A 50 12.32 12.62 9.23
N TRP A 51 12.93 13.64 8.63
CA TRP A 51 13.55 13.53 7.31
C TRP A 51 15.03 13.79 7.46
N THR A 52 15.85 12.88 6.94
CA THR A 52 17.29 13.09 6.78
C THR A 52 17.63 13.57 5.36
N ALA A 53 16.60 13.86 4.57
CA ALA A 53 16.71 14.42 3.24
C ALA A 53 17.01 15.92 3.30
N GLU A 54 17.88 16.40 2.41
CA GLU A 54 18.15 17.84 2.24
C GLU A 54 16.91 18.56 1.65
N THR A 55 15.99 17.81 1.02
CA THR A 55 14.71 18.29 0.50
C THR A 55 13.57 17.37 0.92
N ILE A 56 12.43 17.93 1.34
CA ILE A 56 11.22 17.15 1.66
C ILE A 56 10.80 16.36 0.40
N PRO A 57 10.84 15.01 0.42
CA PRO A 57 10.79 14.22 -0.81
C PRO A 57 9.46 14.36 -1.54
N VAL A 58 8.32 14.28 -0.83
CA VAL A 58 6.96 14.54 -1.35
C VAL A 58 6.03 14.87 -0.17
N SER A 59 5.26 15.96 -0.26
CA SER A 59 4.23 16.29 0.73
C SER A 59 2.96 15.45 0.51
N LEU A 60 2.28 15.07 1.59
CA LEU A 60 0.95 14.43 1.52
C LEU A 60 -0.08 15.26 0.74
N SER A 61 0.15 16.58 0.59
CA SER A 61 -0.68 17.47 -0.21
C SER A 61 -0.72 17.13 -1.70
N ILE A 62 0.20 16.30 -2.20
CA ILE A 62 0.15 15.83 -3.58
C ILE A 62 -1.02 14.87 -3.82
N LEU A 63 -1.47 14.14 -2.78
CA LEU A 63 -2.52 13.14 -2.91
C LEU A 63 -3.81 13.77 -3.44
N PRO A 64 -4.56 13.08 -4.32
CA PRO A 64 -5.90 13.49 -4.70
C PRO A 64 -6.76 13.80 -3.47
N LYS A 65 -7.38 14.98 -3.44
CA LYS A 65 -8.14 15.45 -2.25
C LYS A 65 -9.18 14.45 -1.78
N LYS A 66 -9.87 13.78 -2.72
CA LYS A 66 -10.86 12.74 -2.40
C LYS A 66 -10.24 11.58 -1.61
N ILE A 67 -9.07 11.09 -2.03
CA ILE A 67 -8.33 10.05 -1.31
C ILE A 67 -7.85 10.57 0.05
N PHE A 68 -7.23 11.76 0.07
CA PHE A 68 -6.67 12.32 1.29
C PHE A 68 -7.72 12.45 2.40
N PHE A 69 -8.88 13.05 2.09
CA PHE A 69 -9.96 13.20 3.08
C PHE A 69 -10.57 11.87 3.48
N PHE A 70 -10.76 10.94 2.54
CA PHE A 70 -11.27 9.60 2.83
C PHE A 70 -10.34 8.83 3.80
N LEU A 71 -9.04 8.78 3.50
CA LEU A 71 -8.05 8.12 4.36
C LEU A 71 -7.99 8.79 5.73
N LYS A 72 -7.93 10.12 5.78
CA LYS A 72 -7.86 10.87 7.03
C LYS A 72 -9.07 10.60 7.92
N ASP A 73 -10.28 10.68 7.36
CA ASP A 73 -11.53 10.43 8.09
C ASP A 73 -11.56 9.01 8.68
N LYS A 74 -11.36 7.99 7.83
CA LYS A 74 -11.46 6.59 8.24
C LYS A 74 -10.36 6.14 9.18
N LEU A 75 -9.11 6.53 8.93
CA LEU A 75 -8.00 6.18 9.82
C LEU A 75 -8.09 6.90 11.17
N THR A 76 -8.60 8.13 11.22
CA THR A 76 -8.84 8.84 12.49
C THR A 76 -9.93 8.14 13.30
N GLN A 77 -11.01 7.71 12.65
CA GLN A 77 -12.07 6.94 13.30
C GLN A 77 -11.52 5.62 13.87
N ILE A 78 -10.82 4.83 13.05
CA ILE A 78 -10.22 3.55 13.46
C ILE A 78 -9.25 3.76 14.64
N PHE A 79 -8.42 4.80 14.57
CA PHE A 79 -7.47 5.13 15.64
C PHE A 79 -8.17 5.48 16.96
N SER A 80 -9.27 6.24 16.90
CA SER A 80 -10.08 6.56 18.09
C SER A 80 -10.68 5.30 18.71
N GLU A 81 -11.30 4.44 17.90
CA GLU A 81 -11.89 3.18 18.36
C GLU A 81 -10.83 2.22 18.93
N LEU A 82 -9.64 2.17 18.31
CA LEU A 82 -8.51 1.39 18.79
C LEU A 82 -8.02 1.89 20.16
N ASN A 83 -7.86 3.21 20.31
CA ASN A 83 -7.43 3.80 21.59
C ASN A 83 -8.44 3.55 22.70
N GLU A 84 -9.73 3.72 22.44
CA GLU A 84 -10.80 3.41 23.39
C GLU A 84 -10.74 1.94 23.79
N PHE A 85 -10.60 1.03 22.83
CA PHE A 85 -10.44 -0.40 23.11
C PHE A 85 -9.21 -0.69 23.97
N ILE A 86 -8.07 -0.07 23.69
CA ILE A 86 -6.84 -0.24 24.48
C ILE A 86 -7.01 0.30 25.92
N GLN A 87 -7.68 1.44 26.09
CA GLN A 87 -7.91 2.06 27.41
C GLN A 87 -8.91 1.27 28.25
N LEU A 88 -10.04 0.85 27.69
CA LEU A 88 -11.07 0.09 28.40
C LEU A 88 -10.55 -1.26 28.90
N ASN A 89 -9.63 -1.87 28.15
CA ASN A 89 -8.98 -3.11 28.52
C ASN A 89 -7.66 -2.83 29.25
N ASN A 90 -7.67 -1.99 30.29
CA ASN A 90 -6.55 -1.63 31.20
C ASN A 90 -5.58 -2.80 31.48
N LEU A 91 -4.59 -3.02 30.60
CA LEU A 91 -3.76 -4.23 30.68
C LEU A 91 -2.29 -3.88 30.52
N ASP A 92 -1.45 -4.49 31.36
CA ASP A 92 0.01 -4.42 31.26
C ASP A 92 0.50 -5.05 29.95
N LYS A 93 1.44 -4.38 29.27
CA LYS A 93 1.95 -4.74 27.93
C LYS A 93 2.44 -6.20 27.81
N ASN A 94 2.84 -6.84 28.92
CA ASN A 94 3.53 -8.14 28.94
C ASN A 94 2.59 -9.37 28.93
N LEU A 95 1.29 -9.22 29.26
CA LEU A 95 0.32 -10.33 29.25
C LEU A 95 -0.47 -10.44 27.92
N LYS A 96 -0.33 -9.44 27.03
CA LYS A 96 -1.23 -9.16 25.88
C LYS A 96 -1.08 -10.09 24.68
N ASN A 97 0.13 -10.60 24.41
CA ASN A 97 0.39 -11.36 23.19
C ASN A 97 -0.18 -12.78 23.19
N ASN A 98 -0.94 -13.20 24.20
CA ASN A 98 -1.52 -14.54 24.28
C ASN A 98 -3.05 -14.57 24.47
N GLU A 99 -3.70 -13.43 24.69
CA GLU A 99 -5.17 -13.40 24.86
C GLU A 99 -5.88 -13.52 23.49
N PRO A 100 -6.69 -14.57 23.25
CA PRO A 100 -7.32 -14.79 21.95
C PRO A 100 -8.27 -13.67 21.52
N ASN A 101 -9.01 -13.09 22.47
CA ASN A 101 -9.96 -12.01 22.19
C ASN A 101 -9.27 -10.72 21.78
N PHE A 102 -8.16 -10.38 22.46
CA PHE A 102 -7.34 -9.23 22.10
C PHE A 102 -6.72 -9.39 20.71
N LYS A 103 -6.11 -10.55 20.42
CA LYS A 103 -5.56 -10.87 19.10
C LYS A 103 -6.60 -10.76 17.99
N LYS A 104 -7.79 -11.30 18.23
CA LYS A 104 -8.89 -11.23 17.26
C LYS A 104 -9.29 -9.78 17.00
N LYS A 105 -9.46 -8.97 18.05
CA LYS A 105 -9.83 -7.56 17.88
C LYS A 105 -8.74 -6.76 17.16
N MET A 106 -7.46 -7.04 17.43
CA MET A 106 -6.35 -6.42 16.69
C MET A 106 -6.37 -6.81 15.20
N ALA A 107 -6.63 -8.08 14.89
CA ALA A 107 -6.79 -8.55 13.51
C ALA A 107 -8.00 -7.88 12.82
N ASP A 108 -9.10 -7.64 13.54
CA ASP A 108 -10.25 -6.91 12.99
C ASP A 108 -9.88 -5.46 12.63
N PHE A 109 -9.14 -4.75 13.49
CA PHE A 109 -8.65 -3.40 13.19
C PHE A 109 -7.67 -3.38 12.02
N GLU A 110 -6.74 -4.32 11.95
CA GLU A 110 -5.84 -4.47 10.82
C GLU A 110 -6.62 -4.67 9.51
N LEU A 111 -7.67 -5.49 9.54
CA LEU A 111 -8.52 -5.74 8.38
C LEU A 111 -9.24 -4.47 7.90
N LEU A 112 -9.76 -3.67 8.84
CA LEU A 112 -10.39 -2.38 8.52
C LEU A 112 -9.38 -1.40 7.88
N ILE A 113 -8.15 -1.34 8.39
CA ILE A 113 -7.10 -0.51 7.80
C ILE A 113 -6.78 -0.96 6.38
N ARG A 114 -6.60 -2.28 6.16
CA ARG A 114 -6.37 -2.86 4.83
C ARG A 114 -7.49 -2.51 3.86
N GLU A 115 -8.75 -2.58 4.31
CA GLU A 115 -9.92 -2.23 3.50
C GLU A 115 -9.91 -0.75 3.07
N VAL A 116 -9.61 0.15 4.00
CA VAL A 116 -9.53 1.59 3.73
C VAL A 116 -8.46 1.88 2.67
N PHE A 117 -7.25 1.32 2.80
CA PHE A 117 -6.20 1.50 1.78
C PHE A 117 -6.55 0.86 0.44
N LEU A 118 -7.21 -0.31 0.45
CA LEU A 118 -7.66 -0.95 -0.78
C LEU A 118 -8.68 -0.09 -1.53
N LYS A 119 -9.67 0.48 -0.82
CA LYS A 119 -10.64 1.43 -1.41
C LYS A 119 -9.95 2.67 -1.98
N ALA A 120 -8.94 3.21 -1.31
CA ALA A 120 -8.13 4.31 -1.84
C ALA A 120 -7.38 3.90 -3.12
N MET A 121 -6.77 2.72 -3.15
CA MET A 121 -6.09 2.20 -4.34
C MET A 121 -7.05 1.97 -5.50
N VAL A 122 -8.31 1.60 -5.23
CA VAL A 122 -9.33 1.50 -6.28
C VAL A 122 -9.53 2.81 -7.03
N TYR A 123 -9.57 3.91 -6.31
CA TYR A 123 -9.63 5.21 -6.94
C TYR A 123 -8.36 5.57 -7.70
N VAL A 124 -7.17 5.19 -7.20
CA VAL A 124 -5.90 5.47 -7.90
C VAL A 124 -5.81 4.73 -9.24
N LEU A 125 -6.24 3.46 -9.31
CA LEU A 125 -6.05 2.66 -10.53
C LEU A 125 -7.28 2.60 -11.45
N ARG A 126 -8.36 3.33 -11.13
CA ARG A 126 -9.69 3.23 -11.78
C ARG A 126 -9.69 3.26 -13.31
N ASP A 127 -8.87 4.12 -13.91
CA ASP A 127 -8.90 4.38 -15.35
C ASP A 127 -7.68 3.79 -16.07
N LEU A 128 -6.70 3.23 -15.34
CA LEU A 128 -5.41 2.82 -15.91
C LEU A 128 -5.58 1.81 -17.05
N LYS A 129 -6.52 0.87 -16.91
CA LYS A 129 -6.77 -0.17 -17.92
C LYS A 129 -7.03 0.39 -19.32
N ASN A 130 -7.60 1.59 -19.43
CA ASN A 130 -7.95 2.21 -20.71
C ASN A 130 -6.71 2.70 -21.49
N TYR A 131 -5.56 2.74 -20.83
CA TYR A 131 -4.30 3.25 -21.39
C TYR A 131 -3.25 2.14 -21.52
N ILE A 132 -3.53 0.91 -21.08
CA ILE A 132 -2.64 -0.24 -21.25
C ILE A 132 -2.62 -0.67 -22.72
N GLN A 133 -1.42 -0.88 -23.27
CA GLN A 133 -1.20 -1.31 -24.65
C GLN A 133 -1.00 -2.82 -24.73
N ILE A 134 -2.07 -3.58 -24.49
CA ILE A 134 -2.05 -5.05 -24.35
C ILE A 134 -1.35 -5.74 -25.54
N ASP A 135 -1.60 -5.27 -26.77
CA ASP A 135 -1.05 -5.86 -27.99
C ASP A 135 0.48 -5.74 -28.13
N LYS A 136 1.10 -4.86 -27.35
CA LYS A 136 2.55 -4.63 -27.36
C LYS A 136 3.31 -5.52 -26.36
N PHE A 137 2.59 -6.29 -25.54
CA PHE A 137 3.23 -7.22 -24.60
C PHE A 137 3.81 -8.42 -25.34
N PRO A 138 5.10 -8.76 -25.09
CA PRO A 138 5.68 -9.97 -25.66
C PRO A 138 4.96 -11.22 -25.16
N LYS A 139 5.07 -12.31 -25.93
CA LYS A 139 4.56 -13.62 -25.51
C LYS A 139 5.42 -14.24 -24.42
N ASP A 140 6.72 -14.00 -24.49
CA ASP A 140 7.70 -14.39 -23.48
C ASP A 140 7.84 -13.28 -22.44
N LEU A 141 7.66 -13.64 -21.17
CA LEU A 141 7.75 -12.73 -20.04
C LEU A 141 9.18 -12.25 -19.78
N GLU A 142 10.18 -13.09 -20.09
CA GLU A 142 11.59 -12.75 -19.90
C GLU A 142 12.06 -11.69 -20.91
N ALA A 143 11.28 -11.45 -21.97
CA ALA A 143 11.54 -10.44 -22.99
C ALA A 143 10.89 -9.07 -22.70
N ILE A 144 10.25 -8.89 -21.53
CA ILE A 144 9.69 -7.59 -21.12
C ILE A 144 10.84 -6.66 -20.72
N ASP A 145 10.94 -5.53 -21.41
CA ASP A 145 11.85 -4.44 -21.03
C ASP A 145 11.20 -3.50 -20.01
N HIS A 146 11.99 -2.64 -19.36
CA HIS A 146 11.49 -1.66 -18.39
C HIS A 146 11.00 -0.34 -19.03
N ASP A 147 10.56 -0.35 -20.30
CA ASP A 147 10.01 0.83 -20.97
C ASP A 147 8.48 0.92 -20.77
N LEU A 148 8.05 1.69 -19.78
CA LEU A 148 6.63 1.88 -19.49
C LEU A 148 5.83 2.41 -20.70
N ASN A 149 6.40 3.27 -21.55
CA ASN A 149 5.67 3.88 -22.68
C ASN A 149 5.32 2.88 -23.77
N LYS A 150 6.02 1.74 -23.82
CA LYS A 150 5.73 0.62 -24.71
C LYS A 150 4.48 -0.15 -24.28
N TYR A 151 4.16 -0.13 -22.99
CA TYR A 151 3.09 -0.94 -22.40
C TYR A 151 1.92 -0.11 -21.86
N PHE A 152 2.10 1.19 -21.72
CA PHE A 152 1.12 2.14 -21.19
C PHE A 152 1.22 3.49 -21.89
N ASN A 153 0.10 4.02 -22.37
CA ASN A 153 0.03 5.34 -23.02
C ASN A 153 0.04 6.45 -21.96
N VAL A 154 1.24 6.80 -21.48
CA VAL A 154 1.46 7.83 -20.45
C VAL A 154 0.92 9.20 -20.88
N GLU A 155 1.17 9.60 -22.13
CA GLU A 155 0.73 10.89 -22.67
C GLU A 155 -0.78 11.04 -22.60
N LYS A 156 -1.50 10.11 -23.25
CA LYS A 156 -2.98 10.10 -23.25
C LYS A 156 -3.54 9.97 -21.83
N PHE A 157 -2.89 9.21 -20.95
CA PHE A 157 -3.33 9.11 -19.56
C PHE A 157 -3.26 10.47 -18.84
N LEU A 158 -2.10 11.14 -18.89
CA LEU A 158 -1.90 12.42 -18.20
C LEU A 158 -2.72 13.57 -18.81
N GLU A 159 -3.14 13.47 -20.06
CA GLU A 159 -4.10 14.39 -20.69
C GLU A 159 -5.51 14.28 -20.10
N ASN A 160 -5.94 13.06 -19.73
CA ASN A 160 -7.29 12.78 -19.25
C ASN A 160 -7.41 12.81 -17.71
N VAL A 161 -6.29 12.89 -16.99
CA VAL A 161 -6.26 13.08 -15.54
C VAL A 161 -6.72 14.50 -15.17
N GLU A 162 -7.52 14.63 -14.11
CA GLU A 162 -7.94 15.93 -13.58
C GLU A 162 -6.71 16.81 -13.25
N GLN A 163 -6.75 18.10 -13.61
CA GLN A 163 -5.62 19.01 -13.41
C GLN A 163 -5.15 19.08 -11.94
N SER A 164 -6.07 18.93 -10.99
CA SER A 164 -5.82 18.88 -9.54
C SER A 164 -5.07 17.63 -9.08
N GLU A 165 -5.13 16.54 -9.84
CA GLU A 165 -4.51 15.24 -9.54
C GLU A 165 -3.25 14.99 -10.39
N LYS A 166 -2.97 15.85 -11.37
CA LYS A 166 -1.92 15.64 -12.38
C LYS A 166 -0.52 15.47 -11.79
N SER A 167 -0.15 16.30 -10.81
CA SER A 167 1.17 16.20 -10.15
C SER A 167 1.36 14.87 -9.42
N PHE A 168 0.29 14.32 -8.83
CA PHE A 168 0.35 13.00 -8.20
C PHE A 168 0.64 11.91 -9.20
N TYR A 169 -0.10 11.86 -10.32
CA TYR A 169 0.10 10.83 -11.32
C TYR A 169 1.44 10.98 -12.05
N GLN A 170 1.95 12.20 -12.22
CA GLN A 170 3.30 12.44 -12.75
C GLN A 170 4.39 11.81 -11.87
N GLU A 171 4.25 11.84 -10.54
CA GLU A 171 5.18 11.15 -9.63
C GLU A 171 4.91 9.65 -9.57
N LEU A 172 3.65 9.22 -9.51
CA LEU A 172 3.27 7.81 -9.42
C LEU A 172 3.83 6.99 -10.59
N ILE A 173 3.67 7.49 -11.82
CA ILE A 173 4.09 6.80 -13.05
C ILE A 173 5.60 6.53 -13.10
N LYS A 174 6.40 7.37 -12.43
CA LYS A 174 7.86 7.21 -12.36
C LYS A 174 8.28 6.08 -11.43
N THR A 175 7.37 5.56 -10.60
CA THR A 175 7.72 4.54 -9.61
C THR A 175 7.80 3.15 -10.24
N GLU A 176 8.78 2.35 -9.82
CA GLU A 176 8.85 0.94 -10.20
C GLU A 176 7.58 0.18 -9.77
N CYS A 177 6.96 0.56 -8.64
CA CYS A 177 5.72 -0.06 -8.17
C CYS A 177 4.57 0.13 -9.17
N PHE A 178 4.48 1.29 -9.81
CA PHE A 178 3.49 1.53 -10.84
C PHE A 178 3.75 0.67 -12.08
N PHE A 179 5.00 0.56 -12.53
CA PHE A 179 5.36 -0.34 -13.63
C PHE A 179 5.00 -1.80 -13.31
N ASP A 180 5.40 -2.29 -12.13
CA ASP A 180 5.03 -3.62 -11.63
C ASP A 180 3.50 -3.80 -11.60
N CYS A 181 2.76 -2.78 -11.20
CA CYS A 181 1.30 -2.79 -11.21
C CYS A 181 0.76 -2.97 -12.65
N ILE A 182 1.22 -2.17 -13.62
CA ILE A 182 0.78 -2.29 -15.03
C ILE A 182 1.07 -3.69 -15.59
N LEU A 183 2.24 -4.26 -15.31
CA LEU A 183 2.55 -5.63 -15.68
C LEU A 183 1.54 -6.59 -15.05
N ASN A 184 1.36 -6.50 -13.73
CA ASN A 184 0.46 -7.39 -12.99
C ASN A 184 -1.03 -7.23 -13.36
N LEU A 185 -1.46 -6.10 -13.91
CA LEU A 185 -2.82 -5.91 -14.43
C LEU A 185 -3.02 -6.60 -15.80
N THR A 186 -1.94 -6.84 -16.55
CA THR A 186 -1.99 -7.33 -17.94
C THR A 186 -1.70 -8.82 -18.07
N LEU A 187 -0.76 -9.31 -17.25
CA LEU A 187 -0.32 -10.70 -17.17
C LEU A 187 -1.28 -11.76 -16.61
N PRO A 188 -2.34 -11.45 -15.85
CA PRO A 188 -3.21 -12.50 -15.31
C PRO A 188 -3.96 -13.31 -16.36
N SER A 189 -3.96 -12.83 -17.61
CA SER A 189 -4.52 -13.54 -18.75
C SER A 189 -3.68 -14.74 -19.23
N LYS A 190 -2.42 -14.90 -18.79
CA LYS A 190 -1.50 -15.87 -19.41
C LYS A 190 -0.91 -16.97 -18.52
N GLN A 191 -0.80 -16.85 -17.18
CA GLN A 191 -0.09 -17.91 -16.42
C GLN A 191 -0.31 -18.02 -14.89
N GLN A 192 -1.05 -17.12 -14.21
CA GLN A 192 -1.19 -17.19 -12.74
C GLN A 192 -2.63 -16.94 -12.26
N SER A 193 -3.25 -17.94 -11.63
CA SER A 193 -4.64 -17.91 -11.15
C SER A 193 -4.90 -16.83 -10.10
N ASP A 194 -3.97 -16.64 -9.16
CA ASP A 194 -4.17 -15.79 -7.97
C ASP A 194 -4.07 -14.29 -8.33
N LEU A 195 -3.24 -13.94 -9.32
CA LEU A 195 -3.12 -12.57 -9.80
C LEU A 195 -4.34 -12.16 -10.64
N ALA A 196 -4.93 -13.13 -11.37
CA ALA A 196 -6.15 -12.90 -12.16
C ALA A 196 -7.34 -12.63 -11.26
N GLN A 197 -7.41 -13.36 -10.15
CA GLN A 197 -8.37 -13.09 -9.09
C GLN A 197 -8.19 -11.68 -8.52
N SER A 198 -6.96 -11.22 -8.31
CA SER A 198 -6.68 -9.87 -7.78
C SER A 198 -7.13 -8.74 -8.72
N PHE A 199 -6.98 -8.91 -10.04
CA PHE A 199 -7.46 -7.92 -11.01
C PHE A 199 -8.99 -7.94 -11.17
N ILE A 200 -9.59 -9.13 -11.27
CA ILE A 200 -11.05 -9.28 -11.29
C ILE A 200 -11.66 -8.66 -10.02
N PHE A 201 -11.01 -8.89 -8.88
CA PHE A 201 -11.37 -8.29 -7.59
C PHE A 201 -11.29 -6.77 -7.61
N PHE A 202 -10.24 -6.20 -8.20
CA PHE A 202 -10.11 -4.75 -8.36
C PHE A 202 -11.22 -4.17 -9.26
N LEU A 203 -11.54 -4.83 -10.39
CA LEU A 203 -12.61 -4.41 -11.29
C LEU A 203 -13.99 -4.48 -10.63
N TYR A 204 -14.24 -5.55 -9.87
CA TYR A 204 -15.46 -5.71 -9.07
C TYR A 204 -15.59 -4.57 -8.05
N LEU A 205 -14.55 -4.34 -7.24
CA LEU A 205 -14.55 -3.28 -6.24
C LEU A 205 -14.71 -1.89 -6.87
N HIS A 206 -14.08 -1.66 -8.02
CA HIS A 206 -14.26 -0.43 -8.78
C HIS A 206 -15.72 -0.22 -9.22
N ALA A 207 -16.38 -1.25 -9.74
CA ALA A 207 -17.78 -1.17 -10.16
C ALA A 207 -18.71 -0.85 -8.97
N GLU A 208 -18.54 -1.55 -7.86
CA GLU A 208 -19.32 -1.31 -6.63
C GLU A 208 -19.08 0.09 -6.05
N MET A 209 -17.82 0.53 -5.99
CA MET A 209 -17.48 1.88 -5.53
C MET A 209 -17.98 2.98 -6.47
N SER A 210 -18.06 2.74 -7.78
CA SER A 210 -18.64 3.70 -8.72
C SER A 210 -20.15 3.86 -8.52
N LEU A 211 -20.84 2.81 -8.07
CA LEU A 211 -22.28 2.83 -7.80
C LEU A 211 -22.60 3.55 -6.48
N ASN A 212 -21.83 3.27 -5.43
CA ASN A 212 -22.18 3.70 -4.07
C ASN A 212 -21.24 4.77 -3.48
N GLY A 213 -20.18 5.14 -4.21
CA GLY A 213 -19.15 6.07 -3.78
C GLY A 213 -18.26 5.54 -2.63
N PHE A 214 -17.25 6.32 -2.25
CA PHE A 214 -16.34 5.99 -1.14
C PHE A 214 -17.00 5.78 0.23
N LYS A 215 -18.26 6.20 0.39
CA LYS A 215 -18.95 6.21 1.68
C LYS A 215 -19.59 4.88 2.05
N ASP A 216 -19.59 3.91 1.13
CA ASP A 216 -20.35 2.68 1.35
C ASP A 216 -19.66 1.71 2.32
N ASN A 217 -20.43 1.33 3.35
CA ASN A 217 -20.07 0.34 4.36
C ASN A 217 -20.41 -1.10 3.91
N GLY A 218 -21.07 -1.28 2.75
CA GLY A 218 -21.45 -2.60 2.23
C GLY A 218 -20.28 -3.45 1.77
N ILE A 219 -19.23 -2.82 1.24
CA ILE A 219 -18.07 -3.53 0.70
C ILE A 219 -17.05 -3.77 1.82
N LYS A 220 -17.10 -4.95 2.45
CA LYS A 220 -16.26 -5.33 3.60
C LYS A 220 -15.28 -6.46 3.31
N LEU A 221 -14.01 -6.24 3.63
CA LEU A 221 -13.00 -7.30 3.63
C LEU A 221 -13.32 -8.34 4.72
N LYS A 222 -13.23 -9.62 4.38
CA LYS A 222 -13.38 -10.77 5.29
C LYS A 222 -12.11 -11.63 5.25
N PRO A 223 -11.64 -12.11 6.41
CA PRO A 223 -10.47 -12.96 6.47
C PRO A 223 -10.75 -14.31 5.80
N PHE A 224 -9.79 -14.80 5.02
CA PHE A 224 -9.81 -16.13 4.42
C PHE A 224 -8.86 -17.04 5.18
N ASN A 225 -9.42 -18.04 5.87
CA ASN A 225 -8.64 -19.02 6.61
C ASN A 225 -8.34 -20.23 5.72
N ILE A 226 -7.13 -20.28 5.17
CA ILE A 226 -6.51 -21.55 4.75
C ILE A 226 -5.21 -21.67 5.56
N ASN A 227 -5.27 -22.42 6.66
CA ASN A 227 -4.19 -22.72 7.60
C ASN A 227 -3.56 -21.53 8.35
N ARG A 228 -3.27 -21.77 9.63
CA ARG A 228 -2.80 -20.75 10.60
C ARG A 228 -1.39 -20.19 10.32
N ASP A 229 -0.68 -20.74 9.33
CA ASP A 229 0.69 -20.37 8.96
C ASP A 229 0.79 -19.62 7.62
N CYS A 230 -0.33 -19.25 6.99
CA CYS A 230 -0.36 -18.48 5.74
C CYS A 230 -0.69 -17.00 6.00
N PRO A 231 -0.11 -16.05 5.23
CA PRO A 231 -0.56 -14.67 5.25
C PRO A 231 -2.06 -14.63 4.93
N THR A 232 -2.83 -13.93 5.76
CA THR A 232 -4.29 -13.84 5.65
C THR A 232 -4.69 -13.37 4.25
N LYS A 233 -5.21 -14.29 3.42
CA LYS A 233 -5.92 -13.94 2.18
C LYS A 233 -7.24 -13.27 2.58
N VAL A 234 -7.75 -12.35 1.77
CA VAL A 234 -8.92 -11.54 2.14
C VAL A 234 -9.87 -11.44 0.95
N PHE A 235 -11.18 -11.55 1.17
CA PHE A 235 -12.21 -11.45 0.13
C PHE A 235 -13.33 -10.50 0.56
N PHE A 236 -14.10 -9.95 -0.37
CA PHE A 236 -15.31 -9.20 -0.03
C PHE A 236 -16.48 -10.13 0.33
N SER A 237 -17.38 -9.68 1.20
CA SER A 237 -18.69 -10.32 1.32
C SER A 237 -19.44 -10.19 -0.03
N PRO A 238 -20.09 -11.25 -0.54
CA PRO A 238 -21.16 -11.07 -1.50
C PRO A 238 -22.29 -10.24 -0.88
#